data_AF-A0A3N5T3F4-F1
#
_entry.id   AF-A0A3N5T3F4-F1
#
_cell.length_a   1.000
_cell.length_b   1.000
_cell.length_c   1.000
_cell.angle_alpha   90.00
_cell.angle_beta   90.00
_cell.angle_gamma   90.00
#
_symmetry.space_group_name_H-M   'P 1'
#
loop_
_entity.id
_entity.type
_entity.pdbx_description
1 polymer ?
#
loop_
_entity_poly.entity_id
_entity_poly.type
_entity_poly.pdbx_seq_one_letter_code
_entity_poly.pdbx_strand_id
1 'polypeptide(L)'
;MSNEEHVDRKPWIAGIIFLVLVVLCISGGSLALNEWKSRQGQVGHREPLPGFTYCSSEQARPCILSFNLHPGGGMVIHILVNARLPNFYMKIKREEGEQFYECKKASRYSTQAACTGETMPVGETLSFLIISAEDHTTLAEGSFPIIGMAFATPEIYATPTPIPPIERPPRWPVR
;
A
#
# COMPACT_ATOMS: atom_id res chain seq x y z
N MET A 1 0.00 -13.04 -92.54
CA MET A 1 0.60 -13.60 -91.31
C MET A 1 0.29 -12.63 -90.19
N SER A 2 -0.77 -12.89 -89.44
CA SER A 2 -1.14 -12.11 -88.25
C SER A 2 -0.99 -13.03 -87.05
N ASN A 3 -0.08 -12.69 -86.15
CA ASN A 3 0.09 -13.37 -84.88
C ASN A 3 -0.89 -12.75 -83.89
N GLU A 4 -1.95 -13.49 -83.54
CA GLU A 4 -2.83 -13.15 -82.43
C GLU A 4 -2.10 -13.47 -81.11
N GLU A 5 -1.63 -12.42 -80.46
CA GLU A 5 -1.02 -12.45 -79.14
C GLU A 5 -2.12 -12.66 -78.08
N HIS A 6 -2.34 -13.92 -77.70
CA HIS A 6 -3.24 -14.27 -76.61
C HIS A 6 -2.61 -13.82 -75.28
N VAL A 7 -2.94 -12.61 -74.85
CA VAL A 7 -2.60 -12.12 -73.51
C VAL A 7 -3.38 -12.96 -72.50
N ASP A 8 -2.68 -13.88 -71.85
CA ASP A 8 -3.21 -14.72 -70.79
C ASP A 8 -3.64 -13.81 -69.62
N ARG A 9 -4.94 -13.46 -69.58
CA ARG A 9 -5.55 -12.49 -68.64
C ARG A 9 -5.70 -13.05 -67.21
N LYS A 10 -5.37 -14.32 -67.02
CA LYS A 10 -5.54 -15.09 -65.77
C LYS A 10 -4.65 -14.64 -64.58
N PRO A 11 -3.39 -14.19 -64.75
CA PRO A 11 -2.55 -13.82 -63.62
C PRO A 11 -2.90 -12.44 -63.04
N TRP A 12 -3.52 -11.56 -63.82
CA TRP A 12 -3.87 -10.20 -63.35
C TRP A 12 -5.06 -10.21 -62.38
N ILE A 13 -6.02 -11.12 -62.61
CA ILE A 13 -7.20 -11.29 -61.74
C ILE A 13 -6.77 -11.81 -60.36
N ALA A 14 -5.81 -12.73 -60.30
CA ALA A 14 -5.26 -13.25 -59.05
C ALA A 14 -4.57 -12.14 -58.22
N GLY A 15 -3.85 -11.23 -58.90
CA GLY A 15 -3.21 -10.08 -58.25
C GLY A 15 -4.22 -9.11 -57.61
N ILE A 16 -5.33 -8.83 -58.31
CA ILE A 16 -6.39 -7.95 -57.77
C ILE A 16 -7.06 -8.57 -56.55
N ILE A 17 -7.38 -9.87 -56.60
CA ILE A 17 -8.02 -10.57 -55.48
C ILE A 17 -7.11 -10.55 -54.24
N PHE A 18 -5.82 -10.79 -54.42
CA PHE A 18 -4.85 -10.73 -53.33
C PHE A 18 -4.76 -9.34 -52.71
N LEU A 19 -4.74 -8.30 -53.52
CA LEU A 19 -4.66 -6.91 -53.05
C LEU A 19 -5.92 -6.50 -52.26
N VAL A 20 -7.11 -6.92 -52.71
CA VAL A 20 -8.37 -6.68 -52.00
C VAL A 20 -8.38 -7.38 -50.63
N LEU A 21 -7.89 -8.63 -50.55
CA LEU A 21 -7.81 -9.38 -49.29
C LEU A 21 -6.87 -8.71 -48.28
N VAL A 22 -5.71 -8.21 -48.72
CA VAL A 22 -4.76 -7.51 -47.85
C VAL A 22 -5.38 -6.24 -47.26
N VAL A 23 -6.09 -5.45 -48.08
CA VAL A 23 -6.76 -4.23 -47.62
C VAL A 23 -7.87 -4.54 -46.59
N LEU A 24 -8.64 -5.61 -46.80
CA LEU A 24 -9.65 -6.06 -45.84
C LEU A 24 -9.04 -6.52 -44.51
N CYS A 25 -7.92 -7.24 -44.54
CA CYS A 25 -7.22 -7.67 -43.32
C CYS A 25 -6.67 -6.48 -42.52
N ILE A 26 -6.08 -5.49 -43.18
CA ILE A 26 -5.52 -4.30 -42.50
C ILE A 26 -6.64 -3.46 -41.89
N SER A 27 -7.74 -3.25 -42.61
CA SER A 27 -8.89 -2.47 -42.11
C SER A 27 -9.62 -3.18 -40.97
N GLY A 28 -9.85 -4.49 -41.06
CA GLY A 28 -10.45 -5.30 -39.99
C GLY A 28 -9.54 -5.39 -38.75
N GLY A 29 -8.24 -5.59 -38.93
CA GLY A 29 -7.28 -5.64 -37.82
C GLY A 29 -7.17 -4.30 -37.08
N SER A 30 -7.26 -3.19 -37.82
CA SER A 30 -7.21 -1.84 -37.24
C SER A 30 -8.43 -1.54 -36.36
N LEU A 31 -9.63 -2.00 -36.74
CA LEU A 31 -10.84 -1.85 -35.92
C LEU A 31 -10.77 -2.66 -34.62
N ALA A 32 -10.31 -3.92 -34.70
CA ALA A 32 -10.15 -4.78 -33.53
C ALA A 32 -9.11 -4.24 -32.54
N LEU A 33 -8.00 -3.67 -33.03
CA LEU A 33 -6.98 -3.01 -32.20
C LEU A 33 -7.52 -1.74 -31.52
N ASN A 34 -8.38 -0.98 -32.19
CA ASN A 34 -8.93 0.25 -31.62
C ASN A 34 -9.96 -0.03 -30.51
N GLU A 35 -10.80 -1.08 -30.66
CA GLU A 35 -11.67 -1.53 -29.58
C GLU A 35 -10.87 -2.03 -28.37
N TRP A 36 -9.76 -2.74 -28.61
CA TRP A 36 -8.92 -3.21 -27.51
C TRP A 36 -8.24 -2.06 -26.77
N LYS A 37 -7.78 -1.03 -27.50
CA LYS A 37 -7.21 0.18 -26.90
C LYS A 37 -8.27 1.00 -26.14
N SER A 38 -9.52 1.01 -26.61
CA SER A 38 -10.64 1.66 -25.91
C SER A 38 -10.93 1.00 -24.56
N ARG A 39 -10.82 -0.34 -24.46
CA ARG A 39 -10.96 -1.06 -23.18
C ARG A 39 -9.84 -0.76 -22.17
N GLN A 40 -8.67 -0.31 -22.62
CA GLN A 40 -7.59 0.15 -21.72
C GLN A 40 -7.76 1.61 -21.26
N GLY A 41 -8.63 2.39 -21.91
CA GLY A 41 -8.76 3.84 -21.67
C GLY A 41 -9.71 4.24 -20.54
N GLN A 42 -10.46 3.31 -19.95
CA GLN A 42 -11.37 3.60 -18.86
C GLN A 42 -10.64 3.44 -17.52
N VAL A 43 -9.60 4.27 -17.32
CA VAL A 43 -9.20 4.69 -15.97
C VAL A 43 -10.38 5.49 -15.44
N GLY A 44 -11.38 4.79 -14.92
CA GLY A 44 -12.54 5.40 -14.30
C GLY A 44 -12.03 6.44 -13.30
N HIS A 45 -12.67 7.59 -13.25
CA HIS A 45 -12.49 8.57 -12.18
C HIS A 45 -12.74 7.87 -10.84
N ARG A 46 -11.70 7.20 -10.30
CA ARG A 46 -11.71 6.63 -8.98
C ARG A 46 -11.55 7.83 -8.07
N GLU A 47 -12.57 8.08 -7.27
CA GLU A 47 -12.51 9.09 -6.22
C GLU A 47 -11.22 8.84 -5.41
N PRO A 48 -10.42 9.88 -5.15
CA PRO A 48 -9.14 9.72 -4.47
C PRO A 48 -9.39 9.02 -3.13
N LEU A 49 -8.66 7.92 -2.90
CA LEU A 49 -8.78 7.18 -1.65
C LEU A 49 -8.42 8.10 -0.48
N PRO A 50 -9.14 8.00 0.66
CA PRO A 50 -8.75 8.70 1.87
C PRO A 50 -7.28 8.43 2.21
N GLY A 51 -6.54 9.50 2.50
CA GLY A 51 -5.14 9.39 2.89
C GLY A 51 -4.99 8.69 4.25
N PHE A 52 -4.02 7.80 4.34
CA PHE A 52 -3.63 7.12 5.57
C PHE A 52 -2.24 7.62 6.01
N THR A 53 -2.18 8.33 7.14
CA THR A 53 -0.96 9.00 7.61
C THR A 53 -0.74 8.80 9.10
N TYR A 54 0.34 9.37 9.65
CA TYR A 54 0.48 9.53 11.09
C TYR A 54 -0.57 10.49 11.64
N CYS A 55 -1.15 10.15 12.79
CA CYS A 55 -2.13 11.02 13.42
C CYS A 55 -1.48 12.33 13.84
N SER A 56 -1.86 13.42 13.18
CA SER A 56 -1.59 14.80 13.60
C SER A 56 -2.86 15.45 14.15
N SER A 57 -2.78 16.70 14.61
CA SER A 57 -3.94 17.43 15.15
C SER A 57 -5.07 17.63 14.15
N GLU A 58 -4.83 17.44 12.84
CA GLU A 58 -5.81 17.71 11.77
C GLU A 58 -6.27 16.42 11.06
N GLN A 59 -7.22 15.74 11.71
CA GLN A 59 -8.40 15.05 11.14
C GLN A 59 -8.24 13.90 10.11
N ALA A 60 -7.06 13.56 9.60
CA ALA A 60 -6.92 12.40 8.73
C ALA A 60 -7.28 11.11 9.49
N ARG A 61 -8.37 10.44 9.10
CA ARG A 61 -8.80 9.15 9.67
C ARG A 61 -9.16 8.21 8.51
N PRO A 62 -8.66 6.96 8.49
CA PRO A 62 -7.80 6.34 9.50
C PRO A 62 -6.37 6.93 9.55
N CYS A 63 -5.70 6.85 10.71
CA CYS A 63 -4.30 7.27 10.88
C CYS A 63 -3.56 6.41 11.92
N ILE A 64 -2.23 6.42 11.88
CA ILE A 64 -1.38 5.65 12.81
C ILE A 64 -1.05 6.46 14.05
N LEU A 65 -1.26 5.84 15.21
CA LEU A 65 -0.90 6.36 16.52
C LEU A 65 0.51 5.92 16.92
N SER A 66 0.80 4.62 16.82
CA SER A 66 2.08 4.06 17.27
C SER A 66 2.34 2.67 16.70
N PHE A 67 3.62 2.26 16.75
CA PHE A 67 4.07 0.90 16.50
C PHE A 67 4.69 0.35 17.78
N ASN A 68 4.35 -0.88 18.14
CA ASN A 68 4.87 -1.58 19.30
C ASN A 68 5.32 -2.98 18.91
N LEU A 69 6.31 -3.53 19.61
CA LEU A 69 6.65 -4.95 19.50
C LEU A 69 5.70 -5.75 20.39
N HIS A 70 5.19 -6.87 19.88
CA HIS A 70 4.39 -7.79 20.68
C HIS A 70 5.31 -8.70 21.52
N PRO A 71 5.00 -9.01 22.80
CA PRO A 71 5.86 -9.84 23.65
C PRO A 71 6.15 -11.25 23.11
N GLY A 72 5.29 -11.78 22.24
CA GLY A 72 5.48 -13.07 21.57
C GLY A 72 6.21 -13.01 20.22
N GLY A 73 6.78 -11.86 19.87
CA GLY A 73 7.29 -11.57 18.52
C GLY A 73 6.22 -10.96 17.61
N GLY A 74 6.67 -10.32 16.53
CA GLY A 74 5.82 -9.54 15.64
C GLY A 74 5.58 -8.11 16.13
N MET A 75 4.71 -7.41 15.43
CA MET A 75 4.47 -5.99 15.64
C MET A 75 2.97 -5.70 15.73
N VAL A 76 2.63 -4.74 16.60
CA VAL A 76 1.30 -4.20 16.78
C VAL A 76 1.28 -2.75 16.33
N ILE A 77 0.38 -2.41 15.43
CA ILE A 77 0.15 -1.07 14.93
C ILE A 77 -1.15 -0.55 15.53
N HIS A 78 -1.06 0.49 16.36
CA HIS A 78 -2.24 1.16 16.88
C HIS A 78 -2.67 2.24 15.90
N ILE A 79 -3.94 2.21 15.53
CA ILE A 79 -4.52 3.13 14.55
C ILE A 79 -5.76 3.79 15.14
N LEU A 80 -5.91 5.07 14.85
CA LEU A 80 -7.14 5.81 15.09
C LEU A 80 -8.04 5.68 13.86
N VAL A 81 -9.27 5.24 14.07
CA VAL A 81 -10.26 4.97 13.03
C VAL A 81 -11.58 5.68 13.32
N ASN A 82 -12.42 5.83 12.29
CA ASN A 82 -13.80 6.27 12.48
C ASN A 82 -14.64 5.12 13.05
N ALA A 83 -15.55 5.44 13.98
CA ALA A 83 -16.42 4.43 14.59
C ALA A 83 -17.28 3.66 13.56
N ARG A 84 -17.61 4.32 12.43
CA ARG A 84 -18.40 3.76 11.32
C ARG A 84 -17.59 2.93 10.32
N LEU A 85 -16.26 2.89 10.43
CA LEU A 85 -15.44 2.07 9.53
C LEU A 85 -15.88 0.59 9.68
N PRO A 86 -16.03 -0.22 8.62
CA PRO A 86 -16.39 -1.63 8.76
C PRO A 86 -15.28 -2.43 9.46
N ASN A 87 -15.43 -3.74 9.58
CA ASN A 87 -14.28 -4.59 9.91
C ASN A 87 -13.28 -4.54 8.74
N PHE A 88 -12.00 -4.54 9.05
CA PHE A 88 -10.94 -4.40 8.06
C PHE A 88 -9.72 -5.19 8.50
N TYR A 89 -8.83 -5.44 7.54
CA TYR A 89 -7.46 -5.85 7.78
C TYR A 89 -6.54 -4.83 7.12
N MET A 90 -5.28 -4.86 7.49
CA MET A 90 -4.28 -3.99 6.89
C MET A 90 -3.34 -4.83 6.03
N LYS A 91 -3.03 -4.31 4.85
CA LYS A 91 -2.05 -4.89 3.95
C LYS A 91 -0.89 -3.93 3.80
N ILE A 92 0.32 -4.42 3.98
CA ILE A 92 1.54 -3.63 3.87
C ILE A 92 2.32 -4.17 2.69
N LYS A 93 2.62 -3.30 1.73
CA LYS A 93 3.41 -3.62 0.55
C LYS A 93 4.81 -3.05 0.69
N ARG A 94 5.79 -3.88 0.31
CA ARG A 94 7.20 -3.55 0.16
C ARG A 94 7.69 -4.06 -1.20
N GLU A 95 8.92 -3.71 -1.58
CA GLU A 95 9.49 -4.16 -2.86
C GLU A 95 9.52 -5.70 -2.98
N GLU A 96 9.80 -6.38 -1.87
CA GLU A 96 9.94 -7.84 -1.82
C GLU A 96 8.60 -8.60 -1.68
N GLY A 97 7.48 -7.92 -1.46
CA GLY A 97 6.19 -8.60 -1.30
C GLY A 97 5.12 -7.84 -0.54
N GLU A 98 4.04 -8.55 -0.20
CA GLU A 98 2.91 -8.02 0.56
C GLU A 98 2.70 -8.85 1.83
N GLN A 99 2.39 -8.18 2.94
CA GLN A 99 2.08 -8.81 4.23
C GLN A 99 0.71 -8.36 4.73
N PHE A 100 0.00 -9.26 5.42
CA PHE A 100 -1.32 -9.02 5.96
C PHE A 100 -1.29 -8.94 7.49
N TYR A 101 -2.00 -7.95 8.03
CA TYR A 101 -2.09 -7.66 9.46
C TYR A 101 -3.55 -7.76 9.88
N GLU A 102 -3.82 -8.60 10.87
CA GLU A 102 -5.16 -8.78 11.43
C GLU A 102 -5.48 -7.60 12.34
N CYS A 103 -6.56 -6.87 12.04
CA CYS A 103 -6.95 -5.70 12.81
C CYS A 103 -8.16 -5.98 13.70
N LYS A 104 -8.02 -5.68 14.99
CA LYS A 104 -9.09 -5.79 16.00
C LYS A 104 -9.40 -4.42 16.57
N LYS A 105 -10.66 -4.02 16.51
CA LYS A 105 -11.17 -2.87 17.26
C LYS A 105 -11.29 -3.25 18.73
N ALA A 106 -10.91 -2.34 19.63
CA ALA A 106 -11.04 -2.57 21.07
C ALA A 106 -12.51 -2.78 21.49
N SER A 107 -13.46 -2.11 20.83
CA SER A 107 -14.90 -2.36 20.96
C SER A 107 -15.63 -1.99 19.66
N ARG A 108 -16.91 -2.36 19.52
CA ARG A 108 -17.70 -2.02 18.32
C ARG A 108 -17.80 -0.51 18.04
N TYR A 109 -17.62 0.33 19.06
CA TYR A 109 -17.69 1.79 18.97
C TYR A 109 -16.34 2.46 19.22
N SER A 110 -15.25 1.69 19.37
CA SER A 110 -13.94 2.29 19.60
C SER A 110 -13.45 2.97 18.33
N THR A 111 -12.92 4.17 18.50
CA THR A 111 -12.16 4.88 17.46
C THR A 111 -10.71 4.39 17.38
N GLN A 112 -10.39 3.28 18.04
CA GLN A 112 -9.07 2.70 18.08
C GLN A 112 -9.14 1.25 17.63
N ALA A 113 -8.16 0.86 16.83
CA ALA A 113 -7.92 -0.53 16.46
C ALA A 113 -6.43 -0.85 16.63
N ALA A 114 -6.15 -2.12 16.91
CA ALA A 114 -4.82 -2.68 16.96
C ALA A 114 -4.69 -3.70 15.83
N CYS A 115 -3.65 -3.55 15.01
CA CYS A 115 -3.36 -4.46 13.92
C CYS A 115 -2.09 -5.23 14.22
N THR A 116 -2.15 -6.56 14.17
CA THR A 116 -1.04 -7.43 14.54
C THR A 116 -0.55 -8.21 13.32
N GLY A 117 0.77 -8.30 13.16
CA GLY A 117 1.40 -9.05 12.08
C GLY A 117 2.90 -9.22 12.34
N GLU A 118 3.64 -9.53 11.29
CA GLU A 118 5.09 -9.73 11.36
C GLU A 118 5.84 -8.45 11.73
N THR A 119 7.12 -8.59 12.09
CA THR A 119 7.97 -7.42 12.36
C THR A 119 8.42 -6.81 11.04
N MET A 120 8.34 -5.47 10.94
CA MET A 120 8.77 -4.75 9.74
C MET A 120 10.21 -4.23 9.85
N PRO A 121 10.94 -4.13 8.73
CA PRO A 121 12.24 -3.47 8.70
C PRO A 121 12.08 -1.96 8.98
N VAL A 122 13.04 -1.40 9.72
CA VAL A 122 13.10 0.04 10.03
C VAL A 122 13.89 0.75 8.94
N GLY A 123 13.48 1.97 8.58
CA GLY A 123 14.18 2.80 7.60
C GLY A 123 13.70 2.65 6.15
N GLU A 124 12.81 1.70 5.87
CA GLU A 124 12.18 1.55 4.55
C GLU A 124 10.84 2.31 4.47
N THR A 125 10.50 2.80 3.28
CA THR A 125 9.17 3.36 2.99
C THR A 125 8.22 2.23 2.62
N LEU A 126 7.14 2.08 3.37
CA LEU A 126 6.18 1.01 3.18
C LEU A 126 4.84 1.60 2.73
N SER A 127 4.12 0.89 1.86
CA SER A 127 2.77 1.27 1.44
C SER A 127 1.74 0.50 2.26
N PHE A 128 0.88 1.23 2.95
CA PHE A 128 -0.11 0.70 3.85
C PHE A 128 -1.49 0.86 3.21
N LEU A 129 -2.25 -0.23 3.17
CA LEU A 129 -3.61 -0.26 2.67
C LEU A 129 -4.53 -0.77 3.77
N ILE A 130 -5.55 0.01 4.09
CA ILE A 130 -6.66 -0.46 4.92
C ILE A 130 -7.70 -1.08 3.99
N ILE A 131 -8.01 -2.35 4.18
CA ILE A 131 -8.88 -3.11 3.28
C ILE A 131 -10.07 -3.66 4.07
N SER A 132 -11.26 -3.40 3.57
CA SER A 132 -12.50 -3.93 4.15
C SER A 132 -12.49 -5.46 4.15
N ALA A 133 -12.89 -6.05 5.27
CA ALA A 133 -12.96 -7.51 5.42
C ALA A 133 -14.20 -8.12 4.73
N GLU A 134 -15.20 -7.31 4.39
CA GLU A 134 -16.47 -7.79 3.82
C GLU A 134 -16.41 -7.92 2.29
N ASP A 135 -15.88 -6.91 1.62
CA ASP A 135 -15.88 -6.77 0.15
C ASP A 135 -14.46 -6.63 -0.44
N HIS A 136 -13.41 -6.71 0.39
CA HIS A 136 -12.01 -6.60 -0.02
C HIS A 136 -11.66 -5.28 -0.74
N THR A 137 -12.42 -4.22 -0.49
CA THR A 137 -12.16 -2.91 -1.08
C THR A 137 -11.15 -2.11 -0.26
N THR A 138 -10.26 -1.37 -0.94
CA THR A 138 -9.35 -0.44 -0.28
C THR A 138 -10.13 0.75 0.26
N LEU A 139 -10.08 0.94 1.58
CA LEU A 139 -10.76 2.01 2.31
C LEU A 139 -9.87 3.24 2.50
N ALA A 140 -8.56 3.04 2.65
CA ALA A 140 -7.57 4.10 2.79
C ALA A 140 -6.19 3.59 2.38
N GLU A 141 -5.33 4.49 1.92
CA GLU A 141 -3.97 4.17 1.48
C GLU A 141 -3.00 5.28 1.89
N GLY A 142 -1.76 4.90 2.21
CA GLY A 142 -0.68 5.84 2.40
C GLY A 142 0.68 5.18 2.47
N SER A 143 1.73 5.96 2.21
CA SER A 143 3.10 5.48 2.15
C SER A 143 3.99 6.34 3.04
N PHE A 144 4.68 5.72 3.99
CA PHE A 144 5.57 6.43 4.90
C PHE A 144 6.63 5.48 5.49
N PRO A 145 7.78 6.01 5.90
CA PRO A 145 8.80 5.22 6.56
C PRO A 145 8.46 4.96 8.02
N ILE A 146 8.95 3.84 8.56
CA ILE A 146 9.01 3.60 10.00
C ILE A 146 10.30 4.24 10.50
N ILE A 147 10.18 5.41 11.16
CA ILE A 147 11.32 6.24 11.58
C ILE A 147 11.94 5.75 12.90
N GLY A 148 11.24 4.88 13.64
CA GLY A 148 11.81 4.22 14.80
C GLY A 148 10.77 3.35 15.50
N MET A 149 11.18 2.15 15.90
CA MET A 149 10.49 1.42 16.94
C MET A 149 11.03 1.94 18.28
N ALA A 150 10.17 2.18 19.26
CA ALA A 150 10.63 2.36 20.63
C ALA A 150 11.25 1.02 21.06
N PHE A 151 12.56 0.86 20.85
CA PHE A 151 13.29 -0.29 21.34
C PHE A 151 13.10 -0.34 22.84
N ALA A 152 12.71 -1.50 23.37
CA ALA A 152 12.68 -1.71 24.80
C ALA A 152 14.07 -1.33 25.34
N THR A 153 14.13 -0.32 26.21
CA THR A 153 15.35 -0.07 26.97
C THR A 153 15.66 -1.36 27.69
N PRO A 154 16.85 -1.97 27.47
CA PRO A 154 17.22 -3.17 28.20
C PRO A 154 17.03 -2.88 29.69
N GLU A 155 16.36 -3.79 30.42
CA GLU A 155 16.33 -3.75 31.87
C GLU A 155 17.77 -3.97 32.34
N ILE A 156 18.53 -2.88 32.43
CA ILE A 156 19.78 -2.88 33.16
C ILE A 156 19.34 -3.03 34.60
N TYR A 157 19.51 -4.23 35.16
CA TYR A 157 19.49 -4.45 36.60
C TYR A 157 20.59 -3.58 37.20
N ALA A 158 20.28 -2.31 37.44
CA ALA A 158 21.15 -1.42 38.17
C ALA A 158 21.15 -1.93 39.60
N THR A 159 22.23 -2.64 39.98
CA THR A 159 22.53 -2.89 41.38
C THR A 159 22.52 -1.52 42.06
N PRO A 160 21.65 -1.27 43.06
CA PRO A 160 21.57 0.03 43.70
C PRO A 160 22.94 0.33 44.32
N THR A 161 23.67 1.27 43.72
CA THR A 161 24.93 1.75 44.29
C THR A 161 24.59 2.38 45.63
N PRO A 162 25.20 1.95 46.75
CA PRO A 162 24.99 2.57 48.04
C PRO A 162 25.31 4.06 47.93
N ILE A 163 24.30 4.91 48.15
CA ILE A 163 24.50 6.35 48.19
C ILE A 163 25.42 6.62 49.40
N PRO A 164 26.61 7.21 49.21
CA PRO A 164 27.46 7.55 50.34
C PRO A 164 26.73 8.54 51.26
N PRO A 165 26.88 8.42 52.59
CA PRO A 165 26.25 9.35 53.53
C PRO A 165 26.61 10.79 53.17
N ILE A 166 25.60 11.64 53.02
CA ILE A 166 25.79 13.09 52.83
C ILE A 166 26.49 13.64 54.08
N GLU A 167 27.76 13.98 53.93
CA GLU A 167 28.52 14.68 54.97
C GLU A 167 27.94 16.10 55.10
N ARG A 168 27.21 16.34 56.19
CA ARG A 168 26.60 17.64 56.45
C ARG A 168 27.73 18.65 56.71
N PRO A 169 27.71 19.83 56.04
CA PRO A 169 28.70 20.86 56.32
C PRO A 169 28.59 21.34 57.78
N PRO A 170 29.71 21.72 58.41
CA PRO A 170 29.72 22.19 59.79
C PRO A 170 28.82 23.42 59.94
N ARG A 171 27.97 23.41 60.97
CA ARG A 171 27.13 24.56 61.32
C ARG A 171 28.04 25.67 61.86
N TRP A 172 28.07 26.80 61.16
CA TRP A 172 28.70 28.01 61.68
C TRP A 172 27.87 28.57 62.85
N PRO A 173 28.51 29.07 63.92
CA PRO A 173 27.81 29.75 65.01
C PRO A 173 27.25 31.08 64.50
N VAL A 174 25.95 31.28 64.71
CA VAL A 174 25.28 32.57 64.49
C VAL A 174 25.68 33.49 65.64
N ARG A 175 26.23 34.66 65.31
CA ARG A 175 26.57 35.73 66.28
C ARG A 175 25.33 36.49 66.71
#